data_AF-A0A3Q3MA49-F1
#
_entry.id   AF-A0A3Q3MA49-F1
#
_cell.length_a   1.000
_cell.length_b   1.000
_cell.length_c   1.000
_cell.angle_alpha   90.00
_cell.angle_beta   90.00
_cell.angle_gamma   90.00
#
_symmetry.space_group_name_H-M   'P 1'
#
loop_
_entity.id
_entity.type
_entity.pdbx_description
1 polymer ?
#
loop_
_entity_poly.entity_id
_entity_poly.type
_entity_poly.pdbx_seq_one_letter_code
_entity_poly.pdbx_strand_id
1 'polypeptide(L)'
;MLSVSFRRSTFVAQKVKDHFYIPVPKARFVKKAQTHVAPFLMRNQYFHSSAVRLKKRPQPEPSPRELDLLRYDMKNLWESPKPALYLGFAGLIPFVSPTLFMAMTESFSPELAYAQLAYGASIMSFLGGSRWGFALPESSPARPDWINLANSVVPSLLAWVAMLMSDSLIPAATMIIMGLGISLHYDLSLLPTYPSWFKALRSVLTIVACFSLVGTLIINGLYPEKKFF
;
A
#
# COMPACT_ATOMS: atom_id res chain seq x y z
N MET A 1 45.05 2.43 -53.35
CA MET A 1 43.68 2.19 -53.86
C MET A 1 43.13 0.95 -53.17
N LEU A 2 42.28 1.12 -52.15
CA LEU A 2 41.55 0.04 -51.49
C LEU A 2 40.07 0.36 -51.60
N SER A 3 39.36 -0.50 -52.34
CA SER A 3 37.94 -0.36 -52.67
C SER A 3 37.08 -0.88 -51.51
N VAL A 4 36.17 -0.03 -51.02
CA VAL A 4 35.20 -0.36 -49.97
C VAL A 4 33.97 -0.99 -50.63
N SER A 5 33.75 -2.28 -50.39
CA SER A 5 32.58 -3.03 -50.86
C SER A 5 31.41 -2.87 -49.89
N PHE A 6 30.38 -2.15 -50.31
CA PHE A 6 29.13 -1.93 -49.59
C PHE A 6 28.19 -3.13 -49.77
N ARG A 7 27.97 -3.94 -48.72
CA ARG A 7 27.05 -5.08 -48.75
C ARG A 7 25.66 -4.64 -48.27
N ARG A 8 24.71 -4.45 -49.20
CA ARG A 8 23.27 -4.28 -48.91
C ARG A 8 22.71 -5.59 -48.38
N SER A 9 22.27 -5.63 -47.13
CA SER A 9 21.44 -6.72 -46.58
C SER A 9 19.96 -6.34 -46.69
N THR A 10 19.25 -7.09 -47.52
CA THR A 10 17.81 -7.06 -47.76
C THR A 10 17.01 -7.44 -46.51
N PHE A 11 16.06 -6.57 -46.14
CA PHE A 11 15.02 -6.81 -45.13
C PHE A 11 14.03 -7.85 -45.70
N VAL A 12 13.91 -9.02 -45.07
CA VAL A 12 12.88 -10.03 -45.39
C VAL A 12 11.87 -10.04 -44.25
N ALA A 13 10.63 -9.68 -44.58
CA ALA A 13 9.49 -9.70 -43.68
C ALA A 13 9.01 -11.14 -43.44
N GLN A 14 9.19 -11.66 -42.23
CA GLN A 14 8.67 -12.97 -41.83
C GLN A 14 7.22 -12.83 -41.34
N LYS A 15 6.30 -13.45 -42.10
CA LYS A 15 4.86 -13.51 -41.85
C LYS A 15 4.57 -14.53 -40.76
N VAL A 16 4.14 -14.08 -39.58
CA VAL A 16 3.68 -14.94 -38.48
C VAL A 16 2.22 -15.32 -38.73
N LYS A 17 1.97 -16.60 -39.00
CA LYS A 17 0.65 -17.23 -38.93
C LYS A 17 0.85 -18.63 -38.37
N ASP A 18 0.52 -18.83 -37.11
CA ASP A 18 0.20 -20.17 -36.61
C ASP A 18 -0.98 -20.08 -35.64
N HIS A 19 -1.98 -20.90 -35.97
CA HIS A 19 -3.28 -21.05 -35.34
C HIS A 19 -3.14 -21.69 -33.95
N PHE A 20 -3.56 -20.99 -32.89
CA PHE A 20 -3.74 -21.59 -31.57
C PHE A 20 -5.16 -22.18 -31.47
N TYR A 21 -5.22 -23.51 -31.57
CA TYR A 21 -6.43 -24.33 -31.39
C TYR A 21 -6.69 -24.50 -29.88
N ILE A 22 -7.85 -24.04 -29.38
CA ILE A 22 -8.28 -24.25 -27.99
C ILE A 22 -9.26 -25.44 -27.98
N PRO A 23 -8.97 -26.57 -27.32
CA PRO A 23 -9.94 -27.64 -27.17
C PRO A 23 -10.92 -27.35 -26.02
N VAL A 24 -12.21 -27.28 -26.35
CA VAL A 24 -13.32 -27.15 -25.40
C VAL A 24 -13.62 -28.52 -24.75
N PRO A 25 -13.74 -28.64 -23.40
CA PRO A 25 -14.12 -29.90 -22.77
C PRO A 25 -15.60 -30.24 -22.99
N LYS A 26 -15.90 -31.42 -23.54
CA LYS A 26 -17.26 -31.95 -23.68
C LYS A 26 -17.82 -32.37 -22.31
N ALA A 27 -18.99 -31.84 -21.95
CA ALA A 27 -19.76 -32.24 -20.79
C ALA A 27 -20.16 -33.73 -20.85
N ARG A 28 -19.83 -34.51 -19.81
CA ARG A 28 -20.35 -35.87 -19.60
C ARG A 28 -21.57 -35.81 -18.69
N PHE A 29 -22.72 -36.13 -19.27
CA PHE A 29 -23.94 -36.52 -18.56
C PHE A 29 -23.68 -37.83 -17.79
N VAL A 30 -23.84 -37.80 -16.46
CA VAL A 30 -23.96 -39.02 -15.64
C VAL A 30 -25.43 -39.28 -15.39
N LYS A 31 -25.87 -40.46 -15.82
CA LYS A 31 -27.25 -40.95 -15.72
C LYS A 31 -27.62 -41.25 -14.26
N LYS A 32 -28.84 -40.84 -13.92
CA LYS A 32 -29.62 -41.15 -12.72
C LYS A 32 -30.00 -42.64 -12.73
N ALA A 33 -29.84 -43.33 -11.59
CA ALA A 33 -30.44 -44.65 -11.35
C ALA A 33 -31.06 -44.68 -9.94
N GLN A 34 -32.39 -44.61 -9.88
CA GLN A 34 -33.25 -45.22 -8.85
C GLN A 34 -33.46 -46.67 -9.30
N THR A 35 -33.54 -47.72 -8.48
CA THR A 35 -34.57 -48.11 -7.48
C THR A 35 -34.02 -49.35 -6.73
N HIS A 36 -34.34 -49.65 -5.47
CA HIS A 36 -35.48 -50.48 -5.06
C HIS A 36 -35.60 -50.56 -3.52
N VAL A 37 -36.80 -50.95 -3.07
CA VAL A 37 -37.44 -50.78 -1.76
C VAL A 37 -37.33 -52.04 -0.87
N ALA A 38 -36.94 -51.82 0.41
CA ALA A 38 -37.35 -52.41 1.74
C ALA A 38 -37.55 -53.95 1.92
N PRO A 39 -37.74 -54.52 3.16
CA PRO A 39 -37.94 -53.88 4.47
C PRO A 39 -37.27 -54.55 5.71
N PHE A 40 -37.58 -53.97 6.89
CA PHE A 40 -37.76 -54.63 8.20
C PHE A 40 -36.53 -54.88 9.11
N LEU A 41 -36.38 -54.03 10.14
CA LEU A 41 -36.60 -54.40 11.55
C LEU A 41 -36.38 -53.19 12.47
N MET A 42 -37.48 -52.77 13.11
CA MET A 42 -37.49 -51.84 14.25
C MET A 42 -36.79 -52.50 15.45
N ARG A 43 -35.70 -51.91 15.93
CA ARG A 43 -35.17 -52.20 17.27
C ARG A 43 -34.94 -50.89 18.00
N ASN A 44 -35.88 -50.60 18.90
CA ASN A 44 -35.87 -49.47 19.81
C ASN A 44 -34.72 -49.65 20.81
N GLN A 45 -33.68 -48.83 20.71
CA GLN A 45 -32.58 -48.80 21.69
C GLN A 45 -32.51 -47.41 22.34
N TYR A 46 -32.86 -47.45 23.62
CA TYR A 46 -32.74 -46.47 24.68
C TYR A 46 -31.70 -45.37 24.47
N PHE A 47 -32.17 -44.13 24.46
CA PHE A 47 -31.34 -42.93 24.55
C PHE A 47 -30.67 -42.87 25.94
N HIS A 48 -29.43 -43.30 26.03
CA HIS A 48 -28.56 -42.95 27.15
C HIS A 48 -28.00 -41.54 26.92
N SER A 49 -28.59 -40.56 27.61
CA SER A 49 -28.08 -39.19 27.70
C SER A 49 -26.71 -39.20 28.38
N SER A 50 -25.65 -39.04 27.59
CA SER A 50 -24.31 -38.80 28.09
C SER A 50 -24.03 -37.32 27.96
N ALA A 51 -24.01 -36.61 29.09
CA ALA A 51 -23.62 -35.20 29.13
C ALA A 51 -22.17 -35.06 28.65
N VAL A 52 -22.00 -34.61 27.40
CA VAL A 52 -20.69 -34.22 26.87
C VAL A 52 -20.24 -32.98 27.62
N ARG A 53 -19.45 -33.20 28.68
CA ARG A 53 -18.76 -32.17 29.43
C ARG A 53 -17.81 -31.46 28.47
N LEU A 54 -18.22 -30.29 28.01
CA LEU A 54 -17.47 -29.42 27.11
C LEU A 54 -16.14 -29.04 27.79
N LYS A 55 -15.10 -29.81 27.51
CA LYS A 55 -13.73 -29.50 27.94
C LYS A 55 -13.30 -28.27 27.15
N LYS A 56 -13.50 -27.09 27.74
CA LYS A 56 -12.99 -25.80 27.26
C LYS A 56 -11.48 -25.97 27.05
N ARG A 57 -11.02 -26.05 25.80
CA ARG A 57 -9.59 -25.88 25.51
C ARG A 57 -9.22 -24.48 26.03
N PRO A 58 -8.12 -24.32 26.80
CA PRO A 58 -7.54 -23.00 26.99
C PRO A 58 -7.23 -22.45 25.60
N GLN A 59 -7.91 -21.36 25.23
CA GLN A 59 -7.48 -20.57 24.08
C GLN A 59 -6.06 -20.08 24.40
N PRO A 60 -5.10 -20.13 23.46
CA PRO A 60 -3.84 -19.43 23.66
C PRO A 60 -4.17 -17.96 23.92
N GLU A 61 -3.63 -17.40 25.01
CA GLU A 61 -3.73 -15.96 25.26
C GLU A 61 -3.36 -15.17 23.99
N PRO A 62 -4.10 -14.10 23.66
CA PRO A 62 -3.69 -13.24 22.57
C PRO A 62 -2.32 -12.63 22.94
N SER A 63 -1.29 -13.04 22.19
CA SER A 63 0.04 -12.44 22.27
C SER A 63 -0.06 -10.91 22.17
N PRO A 64 0.74 -10.12 22.91
CA PRO A 64 0.71 -8.65 22.89
C PRO A 64 1.20 -8.08 21.55
N ARG A 65 0.41 -8.24 20.48
CA ARG A 65 0.76 -7.85 19.10
C ARG A 65 0.68 -6.36 18.85
N GLU A 66 -0.14 -5.63 19.61
CA GLU A 66 -0.32 -4.19 19.41
C GLU A 66 0.94 -3.41 19.80
N LEU A 67 1.66 -3.86 20.84
CA LEU A 67 2.92 -3.25 21.24
C LEU A 67 4.07 -3.64 20.31
N ASP A 68 4.06 -4.83 19.69
CA ASP A 68 5.08 -5.26 18.71
C ASP A 68 4.96 -4.54 17.36
N LEU A 69 3.77 -4.04 16.99
CA LEU A 69 3.56 -3.25 15.77
C LEU A 69 4.14 -1.83 15.88
N LEU A 70 4.04 -1.20 17.05
CA LEU A 70 4.68 0.10 17.33
C LEU A 70 6.15 -0.05 17.76
N ARG A 71 6.48 -1.17 18.42
CA ARG A 71 7.85 -1.68 18.59
C ARG A 71 8.31 -2.41 17.34
N TYR A 72 7.90 -1.92 16.17
CA TYR A 72 8.60 -2.21 14.94
C TYR A 72 10.05 -1.83 15.19
N ASP A 73 10.94 -2.82 15.20
CA ASP A 73 12.29 -2.66 15.75
C ASP A 73 12.98 -1.51 14.99
N MET A 74 12.99 -0.31 15.57
CA MET A 74 13.63 0.88 14.98
C MET A 74 15.11 0.61 14.70
N LYS A 75 15.67 -0.43 15.34
CA LYS A 75 16.98 -1.00 15.05
C LYS A 75 17.09 -1.48 13.59
N ASN A 76 16.02 -2.07 13.04
CA ASN A 76 15.96 -2.57 11.66
C ASN A 76 15.98 -1.44 10.63
N LEU A 77 15.75 -0.17 11.03
CA LEU A 77 15.89 0.96 10.12
C LEU A 77 17.30 0.98 9.49
N TRP A 78 18.33 0.70 10.30
CA TRP A 78 19.72 0.72 9.87
C TRP A 78 20.10 -0.46 8.96
N GLU A 79 19.26 -1.50 8.90
CA GLU A 79 19.40 -2.62 7.97
C GLU A 79 18.88 -2.28 6.56
N SER A 80 18.23 -1.12 6.40
CA SER A 80 17.73 -0.66 5.11
C SER A 80 18.86 -0.55 4.09
N PRO A 81 18.63 -0.92 2.82
CA PRO A 81 19.58 -0.65 1.75
C PRO A 81 19.95 0.84 1.72
N LYS A 82 21.25 1.15 1.61
CA LYS A 82 21.74 2.55 1.61
C LYS A 82 20.98 3.48 0.66
N PRO A 83 20.65 3.08 -0.60
CA PRO A 83 19.86 3.92 -1.48
C PRO A 83 18.48 4.28 -0.91
N ALA A 84 17.81 3.33 -0.25
CA ALA A 84 16.50 3.56 0.35
C ALA A 84 16.58 4.56 1.52
N LEU A 85 17.63 4.49 2.33
CA LEU A 85 17.89 5.46 3.40
C LEU A 85 18.12 6.86 2.82
N TYR A 86 19.08 7.01 1.90
CA TYR A 86 19.42 8.31 1.37
C TYR A 86 18.24 8.96 0.64
N LEU A 87 17.57 8.21 -0.24
CA LEU A 87 16.43 8.74 -0.98
C LEU A 87 15.22 8.99 -0.07
N GLY A 88 14.97 8.10 0.89
CA GLY A 88 13.87 8.26 1.85
C GLY A 88 14.02 9.52 2.70
N PHE A 89 15.19 9.72 3.32
CA PHE A 89 15.46 10.91 4.14
C PHE A 89 15.62 12.18 3.31
N ALA A 90 16.24 12.12 2.13
CA ALA A 90 16.27 13.27 1.21
C ALA A 90 14.86 13.69 0.78
N GLY A 91 13.96 12.72 0.63
CA GLY A 91 12.54 12.96 0.37
C GLY A 91 11.81 13.73 1.47
N LEU A 92 12.37 13.90 2.67
CA LEU A 92 11.78 14.74 3.72
C LEU A 92 12.12 16.23 3.58
N ILE A 93 13.08 16.59 2.72
CA ILE A 93 13.52 17.98 2.55
C ILE A 93 12.32 18.89 2.20
N PRO A 94 11.49 18.59 1.18
CA PRO A 94 10.38 19.48 0.83
C PRO A 94 9.19 19.41 1.80
N PHE A 95 9.20 18.48 2.75
CA PHE A 95 8.28 18.48 3.89
C PHE A 95 8.74 19.44 4.98
N VAL A 96 10.01 19.36 5.38
CA VAL A 96 10.52 20.06 6.57
C VAL A 96 10.96 21.49 6.25
N SER A 97 11.55 21.73 5.07
CA SER A 97 12.13 23.03 4.74
C SER A 97 11.13 24.19 4.74
N PRO A 98 9.88 24.06 4.22
CA PRO A 98 8.93 25.17 4.24
C PRO A 98 8.55 25.57 5.68
N THR A 99 8.22 24.58 6.52
CA THR A 99 7.86 24.79 7.92
C THR A 99 8.99 25.43 8.71
N LEU A 100 10.23 24.92 8.56
CA LEU A 100 11.38 25.44 9.27
C LEU A 100 11.71 26.88 8.86
N PHE A 101 11.64 27.17 7.56
CA PHE A 101 11.87 28.53 7.05
C PHE A 101 10.85 29.51 7.62
N MET A 102 9.55 29.18 7.54
CA MET A 102 8.48 30.04 8.09
C MET A 102 8.63 30.25 9.60
N ALA A 103 9.06 29.21 10.35
CA ALA A 103 9.34 29.33 11.78
C ALA A 103 10.52 30.27 12.07
N MET A 104 11.63 30.16 11.32
CA MET A 104 12.80 31.02 11.49
C MET A 104 12.53 32.48 11.16
N THR A 105 11.66 32.74 10.18
CA THR A 105 11.29 34.10 9.77
C THR A 105 10.10 34.66 10.54
N GLU A 106 9.51 33.89 11.45
CA GLU A 106 8.29 34.22 12.20
C GLU A 106 7.16 34.74 11.30
N SER A 107 7.01 34.11 10.13
CA SER A 107 6.14 34.61 9.07
C SER A 107 5.55 33.45 8.28
N PHE A 108 4.23 33.49 8.08
CA PHE A 108 3.52 32.48 7.30
C PHE A 108 3.51 32.88 5.81
N SER A 109 3.92 31.96 4.93
CA SER A 109 3.85 32.11 3.47
C SER A 109 2.88 31.07 2.86
N PRO A 110 1.79 31.52 2.25
CA PRO A 110 0.85 30.63 1.55
C PRO A 110 1.51 29.82 0.44
N GLU A 111 2.49 30.38 -0.26
CA GLU A 111 3.19 29.74 -1.38
C GLU A 111 4.06 28.58 -0.90
N LEU A 112 4.77 28.76 0.22
CA LEU A 112 5.55 27.71 0.86
C LEU A 112 4.66 26.60 1.42
N ALA A 113 3.52 26.97 2.04
CA ALA A 113 2.53 26.01 2.49
C ALA A 113 1.93 25.21 1.33
N TYR A 114 1.58 25.88 0.22
CA TYR A 114 1.10 25.21 -0.99
C TYR A 114 2.13 24.26 -1.58
N ALA A 115 3.40 24.67 -1.67
CA ALA A 115 4.48 23.81 -2.15
C ALA A 115 4.64 22.55 -1.30
N GLN A 116 4.52 22.70 0.03
CA GLN A 116 4.54 21.57 0.97
C GLN A 116 3.34 20.63 0.77
N LEU A 117 2.12 21.18 0.56
CA LEU A 117 0.92 20.39 0.28
C LEU A 117 1.05 19.63 -1.05
N ALA A 118 1.48 20.30 -2.12
CA ALA A 118 1.66 19.71 -3.44
C ALA A 118 2.66 18.56 -3.40
N TYR A 119 3.77 18.73 -2.67
CA TYR A 119 4.73 17.67 -2.44
C TYR A 119 4.16 16.52 -1.61
N GLY A 120 3.41 16.83 -0.55
CA GLY A 120 2.73 15.83 0.28
C GLY A 120 1.74 14.98 -0.52
N ALA A 121 0.94 15.60 -1.38
CA ALA A 121 0.04 14.93 -2.31
C ALA A 121 0.80 14.04 -3.33
N SER A 122 1.95 14.52 -3.82
CA SER A 122 2.81 13.77 -4.75
C SER A 122 3.37 12.51 -4.10
N ILE A 123 3.92 12.64 -2.88
CA ILE A 123 4.43 11.50 -2.12
C ILE A 123 3.30 10.52 -1.81
N MET A 124 2.17 10.99 -1.31
CA MET A 124 1.02 10.13 -1.00
C MET A 124 0.56 9.33 -2.22
N SER A 125 0.53 9.95 -3.42
CA SER A 125 0.22 9.25 -4.68
C SER A 125 1.28 8.21 -5.05
N PHE A 126 2.56 8.54 -4.87
CA PHE A 126 3.68 7.61 -5.09
C PHE A 126 3.60 6.37 -4.18
N LEU A 127 3.21 6.55 -2.90
CA LEU A 127 3.04 5.42 -1.97
C LEU A 127 1.98 4.44 -2.48
N GLY A 128 0.87 4.94 -3.03
CA GLY A 128 -0.13 4.12 -3.71
C GLY A 128 0.47 3.30 -4.85
N GLY A 129 1.19 3.96 -5.78
CA GLY A 129 1.85 3.30 -6.91
C GLY A 129 2.87 2.23 -6.51
N SER A 130 3.57 2.40 -5.39
CA SER A 130 4.57 1.43 -4.91
C SER A 130 3.98 0.03 -4.66
N ARG A 131 2.68 -0.06 -4.35
CA ARG A 131 1.99 -1.33 -4.11
C ARG A 131 1.79 -2.15 -5.39
N TRP A 132 1.61 -1.50 -6.54
CA TRP A 132 1.62 -2.20 -7.84
C TRP A 132 2.99 -2.82 -8.07
N GLY A 133 4.07 -2.05 -7.84
CA GLY A 133 5.44 -2.54 -7.97
C GLY A 133 5.73 -3.76 -7.10
N PHE A 134 5.14 -3.83 -5.90
CA PHE A 134 5.27 -5.00 -5.03
C PHE A 134 4.41 -6.19 -5.46
N ALA A 135 3.19 -5.98 -5.96
CA ALA A 135 2.24 -7.07 -6.25
C ALA A 135 2.39 -7.70 -7.65
N LEU A 136 3.05 -7.02 -8.59
CA LEU A 136 3.18 -7.48 -9.97
C LEU A 136 4.14 -8.67 -10.20
N PRO A 137 5.31 -8.77 -9.52
CA PRO A 137 6.21 -9.90 -9.73
C PRO A 137 5.54 -11.24 -9.39
N GLU A 138 5.73 -12.27 -10.24
CA GLU A 138 5.12 -13.60 -10.03
C GLU A 138 5.54 -14.25 -8.70
N SER A 139 6.75 -13.94 -8.23
CA SER A 139 7.30 -14.42 -6.96
C SER A 139 6.84 -13.59 -5.75
N SER A 140 6.03 -12.55 -5.95
CA SER A 140 5.60 -11.68 -4.86
C SER A 140 4.67 -12.43 -3.90
N PRO A 141 4.85 -12.24 -2.58
CA PRO A 141 3.91 -12.77 -1.60
C PRO A 141 2.56 -12.03 -1.63
N ALA A 142 2.47 -10.84 -2.24
CA ALA A 142 1.22 -10.15 -2.49
C ALA A 142 0.74 -10.42 -3.91
N ARG A 143 -0.52 -10.85 -4.06
CA ARG A 143 -1.12 -11.11 -5.37
C ARG A 143 -1.71 -9.83 -5.96
N PRO A 144 -1.75 -9.68 -7.30
CA PRO A 144 -2.43 -8.58 -7.96
C PRO A 144 -3.96 -8.79 -7.96
N ASP A 145 -4.53 -8.91 -6.77
CA ASP A 145 -5.98 -9.04 -6.54
C ASP A 145 -6.65 -7.68 -6.29
N TRP A 146 -7.99 -7.69 -6.26
CA TRP A 146 -8.78 -6.47 -6.04
C TRP A 146 -8.43 -5.75 -4.74
N ILE A 147 -8.08 -6.48 -3.67
CA ILE A 147 -7.75 -5.89 -2.38
C ILE A 147 -6.43 -5.12 -2.49
N ASN A 148 -5.39 -5.70 -3.10
CA ASN A 148 -4.11 -5.04 -3.23
C ASN A 148 -4.15 -3.87 -4.23
N LEU A 149 -4.80 -4.07 -5.39
CA LEU A 149 -4.86 -3.07 -6.43
C LEU A 149 -5.83 -1.93 -6.11
N ALA A 150 -7.00 -2.19 -5.54
CA ALA A 150 -7.91 -1.09 -5.17
C ALA A 150 -7.34 -0.22 -4.04
N ASN A 151 -6.75 -0.84 -3.00
CA ASN A 151 -6.16 -0.09 -1.88
C ASN A 151 -4.96 0.77 -2.32
N SER A 152 -4.29 0.41 -3.41
CA SER A 152 -3.21 1.22 -3.97
C SER A 152 -3.69 2.53 -4.61
N VAL A 153 -4.96 2.61 -5.00
CA VAL A 153 -5.55 3.79 -5.66
C VAL A 153 -6.04 4.81 -4.63
N VAL A 154 -6.40 4.34 -3.43
CA VAL A 154 -6.94 5.18 -2.34
C VAL A 154 -6.01 6.37 -2.02
N PRO A 155 -4.69 6.20 -1.80
CA PRO A 155 -3.81 7.34 -1.52
C PRO A 155 -3.81 8.41 -2.63
N SER A 156 -3.80 7.99 -3.90
CA SER A 156 -3.81 8.93 -5.04
C SER A 156 -5.12 9.71 -5.16
N LEU A 157 -6.26 9.08 -4.84
CA LEU A 157 -7.55 9.77 -4.81
C LEU A 157 -7.63 10.77 -3.64
N LEU A 158 -7.12 10.39 -2.46
CA LEU A 158 -7.03 11.31 -1.32
C LEU A 158 -6.09 12.48 -1.62
N ALA A 159 -4.99 12.25 -2.33
CA ALA A 159 -4.09 13.29 -2.82
C ALA A 159 -4.80 14.27 -3.74
N TRP A 160 -5.54 13.75 -4.72
CA TRP A 160 -6.30 14.56 -5.65
C TRP A 160 -7.35 15.42 -4.92
N VAL A 161 -8.12 14.83 -4.00
CA VAL A 161 -9.10 15.55 -3.18
C VAL A 161 -8.44 16.60 -2.29
N ALA A 162 -7.29 16.29 -1.67
CA ALA A 162 -6.53 17.27 -0.88
C ALA A 162 -6.13 18.49 -1.71
N MET A 163 -5.69 18.28 -2.95
CA MET A 163 -5.34 19.37 -3.86
C MET A 163 -6.55 20.15 -4.36
N LEU A 164 -7.73 19.53 -4.52
CA LEU A 164 -8.97 20.27 -4.79
C LEU A 164 -9.39 21.18 -3.63
N MET A 165 -8.92 20.89 -2.42
CA MET A 165 -9.16 21.70 -1.22
C MET A 165 -7.99 22.64 -0.90
N SER A 166 -7.00 22.80 -1.78
CA SER A 166 -5.76 23.53 -1.46
C SER A 166 -5.96 25.01 -1.13
N ASP A 167 -7.11 25.60 -1.52
CA ASP A 167 -7.49 26.96 -1.14
C ASP A 167 -7.67 27.11 0.38
N SER A 168 -7.91 26.01 1.09
CA SER A 168 -8.00 25.97 2.54
C SER A 168 -6.93 25.03 3.10
N LEU A 169 -5.92 25.63 3.74
CA LEU A 169 -4.75 24.91 4.26
C LEU A 169 -5.13 23.79 5.26
N ILE A 170 -6.05 24.07 6.18
CA ILE A 170 -6.44 23.14 7.25
C ILE A 170 -7.01 21.82 6.70
N PRO A 171 -8.09 21.82 5.89
CA PRO A 171 -8.63 20.57 5.34
C PRO A 171 -7.67 19.88 4.38
N ALA A 172 -6.92 20.63 3.57
CA ALA A 172 -5.93 20.03 2.65
C ALA A 172 -4.80 19.31 3.43
N ALA A 173 -4.18 19.97 4.40
CA ALA A 173 -3.13 19.38 5.22
C ALA A 173 -3.66 18.19 6.05
N THR A 174 -4.85 18.31 6.63
CA THR A 174 -5.49 17.22 7.39
C THR A 174 -5.73 16.01 6.50
N MET A 175 -6.21 16.21 5.26
CA MET A 175 -6.41 15.13 4.31
C MET A 175 -5.09 14.43 3.94
N ILE A 176 -3.99 15.19 3.75
CA ILE A 176 -2.67 14.61 3.49
C ILE A 176 -2.18 13.82 4.70
N ILE A 177 -2.28 14.36 5.92
CA ILE A 177 -1.87 13.64 7.15
C ILE A 177 -2.66 12.33 7.28
N MET A 178 -3.97 12.37 7.10
CA MET A 178 -4.84 11.20 7.17
C MET A 178 -4.47 10.18 6.08
N GLY A 179 -4.28 10.61 4.84
CA GLY A 179 -3.95 9.72 3.73
C GLY A 179 -2.54 9.11 3.82
N LEU A 180 -1.55 9.84 4.34
CA LEU A 180 -0.24 9.28 4.69
C LEU A 180 -0.36 8.23 5.81
N GLY A 181 -1.19 8.49 6.82
CA GLY A 181 -1.50 7.55 7.89
C GLY A 181 -2.20 6.28 7.39
N ILE A 182 -3.17 6.41 6.48
CA ILE A 182 -3.86 5.29 5.82
C ILE A 182 -2.86 4.48 4.99
N SER A 183 -2.00 5.14 4.22
CA SER A 183 -0.96 4.45 3.45
C SER A 183 -0.01 3.67 4.34
N LEU A 184 0.45 4.27 5.44
CA LEU A 184 1.29 3.58 6.42
C LEU A 184 0.54 2.39 7.04
N HIS A 185 -0.73 2.59 7.41
CA HIS A 185 -1.55 1.51 7.94
C HIS A 185 -1.65 0.34 6.95
N TYR A 186 -1.88 0.59 5.66
CA TYR A 186 -1.92 -0.45 4.63
C TYR A 186 -0.59 -1.18 4.45
N ASP A 187 0.54 -0.49 4.60
CA ASP A 187 1.87 -1.11 4.56
C ASP A 187 2.11 -2.01 5.77
N LEU A 188 1.63 -1.62 6.96
CA LEU A 188 1.83 -2.35 8.21
C LEU A 188 0.85 -3.51 8.40
N SER A 189 -0.44 -3.31 8.08
CA SER A 189 -1.53 -4.25 8.39
C SER A 189 -1.83 -5.21 7.25
N LEU A 190 -1.84 -4.72 6.00
CA LEU A 190 -2.24 -5.52 4.84
C LEU A 190 -1.06 -6.21 4.15
N LEU A 191 0.18 -5.82 4.47
CA LEU A 191 1.40 -6.40 3.90
C LEU A 191 2.39 -6.79 5.01
N PRO A 192 2.07 -7.78 5.86
CA PRO A 192 3.02 -8.31 6.84
C PRO A 192 4.33 -8.80 6.19
N THR A 193 4.25 -9.14 4.90
CA THR A 193 5.32 -9.64 4.04
C THR A 193 6.33 -8.58 3.62
N TYR A 194 6.08 -7.28 3.86
CA TYR A 194 7.14 -6.29 3.64
C TYR A 194 8.33 -6.53 4.58
N PRO A 195 9.56 -6.31 4.10
CA PRO A 195 10.75 -6.37 4.94
C PRO A 195 10.62 -5.43 6.14
N SER A 196 11.21 -5.83 7.27
CA SER A 196 11.13 -5.04 8.49
C SER A 196 11.76 -3.66 8.35
N TRP A 197 12.94 -3.58 7.74
CA TRP A 197 13.59 -2.30 7.47
C TRP A 197 12.68 -1.33 6.69
N PHE A 198 11.87 -1.83 5.74
CA PHE A 198 11.00 -1.00 4.91
C PHE A 198 9.84 -0.43 5.72
N LYS A 199 9.20 -1.26 6.55
CA LYS A 199 8.14 -0.82 7.47
C LYS A 199 8.65 0.19 8.48
N ALA A 200 9.83 -0.04 9.07
CA ALA A 200 10.48 0.92 9.97
C ALA A 200 10.76 2.26 9.28
N LEU A 201 11.34 2.22 8.07
CA LEU A 201 11.63 3.40 7.26
C LEU A 201 10.34 4.17 6.95
N ARG A 202 9.31 3.49 6.42
CA ARG A 202 8.00 4.10 6.11
C ARG A 202 7.38 4.77 7.35
N SER A 203 7.42 4.13 8.52
CA SER A 203 6.93 4.72 9.76
C SER A 203 7.64 6.02 10.11
N VAL A 204 8.98 6.04 10.10
CA VAL A 204 9.77 7.24 10.43
C VAL A 204 9.50 8.38 9.46
N LEU A 205 9.54 8.10 8.16
CA LEU A 205 9.31 9.12 7.13
C LEU A 205 7.91 9.72 7.26
N THR A 206 6.89 8.90 7.44
CA THR A 206 5.51 9.36 7.64
C THR A 206 5.36 10.19 8.90
N ILE A 207 5.96 9.77 10.02
CA ILE A 207 5.92 10.53 11.28
C ILE A 207 6.51 11.93 11.08
N VAL A 208 7.71 12.04 10.50
CA VAL A 208 8.37 13.34 10.28
C VAL A 208 7.56 14.21 9.31
N ALA A 209 7.04 13.62 8.23
CA ALA A 209 6.17 14.33 7.29
C ALA A 209 4.91 14.88 7.99
N CYS A 210 4.22 14.08 8.78
CA CYS A 210 3.03 14.51 9.52
C CYS A 210 3.35 15.63 10.52
N PHE A 211 4.44 15.51 11.29
CA PHE A 211 4.85 16.57 12.22
C PHE A 211 5.20 17.87 11.49
N SER A 212 5.82 17.81 10.32
CA SER A 212 6.09 19.01 9.51
C SER A 212 4.81 19.72 9.08
N LEU A 213 3.79 18.96 8.63
CA LEU A 213 2.50 19.52 8.22
C LEU A 213 1.74 20.12 9.41
N VAL A 214 1.77 19.45 10.57
CA VAL A 214 1.21 20.00 11.81
C VAL A 214 1.94 21.29 12.21
N GLY A 215 3.27 21.34 12.09
CA GLY A 215 4.04 22.57 12.32
C GLY A 215 3.58 23.71 11.43
N THR A 216 3.32 23.46 10.14
CA THR A 216 2.78 24.47 9.22
C THR A 216 1.39 24.95 9.62
N LEU A 217 0.52 24.05 10.10
CA LEU A 217 -0.80 24.43 10.64
C LEU A 217 -0.69 25.31 11.88
N ILE A 218 0.25 25.01 12.77
CA ILE A 218 0.51 25.82 13.97
C ILE A 218 1.02 27.21 13.56
N ILE A 219 2.00 27.27 12.65
CA ILE A 219 2.56 28.53 12.12
C ILE A 219 1.47 29.41 11.51
N ASN A 220 0.57 28.85 10.71
CA ASN A 220 -0.57 29.56 10.11
C ASN A 220 -1.48 30.21 11.17
N GLY A 221 -1.57 29.64 12.37
CA GLY A 221 -2.35 30.21 13.48
C GLY A 221 -1.58 31.21 14.36
N LEU A 222 -0.24 31.17 14.34
CA LEU A 222 0.61 31.98 15.22
C LEU A 222 1.16 33.25 14.56
N TYR A 223 1.54 33.17 13.29
CA TYR A 223 2.28 34.25 12.62
C TYR A 223 1.44 34.99 11.58
N PRO A 224 1.74 36.29 11.37
CA PRO A 224 1.07 37.06 10.33
C PRO A 224 1.42 36.52 8.93
N GLU A 225 0.43 36.58 8.05
CA GLU A 225 0.58 36.20 6.64
C GLU A 225 1.47 37.20 5.92
N LYS A 226 2.44 36.68 5.16
CA LYS A 226 3.32 37.45 4.27
C LYS A 226 3.30 36.81 2.89
N LYS A 227 2.75 37.56 1.94
CA LYS A 227 2.79 37.21 0.52
C LYS A 227 4.12 37.68 -0.05
N PHE A 228 4.84 36.78 -0.70
CA PHE A 228 6.11 37.11 -1.34
C PHE A 228 5.94 37.55 -2.80
N PHE A 229 4.73 37.43 -3.36
CA PHE A 229 4.37 37.81 -4.73
C PHE A 229 2.97 38.44 -4.79
#